data_AF-A0AAR2K129-F1
#
_entry.id   AF-A0AAR2K129-F1
#
_cell.length_a   1.000
_cell.length_b   1.000
_cell.length_c   1.000
_cell.angle_alpha   90.00
_cell.angle_beta   90.00
_cell.angle_gamma   90.00
#
_symmetry.space_group_name_H-M   'P 1'
#
loop_
_entity.id
_entity.type
_entity.pdbx_description
1 polymer ?
#
loop_
_entity_poly.entity_id
_entity_poly.type
_entity_poly.pdbx_seq_one_letter_code
_entity_poly.pdbx_strand_id
1 'polypeptide(L)'
;MFCEKAVELIRELHRMSDGQLPAFNEDSIRQVLEEMKALYEQNQIPGVLLELIPTIKFRHCCLLRNQRCITAYLYDRLLRIRALRWEYGSVLPTTIRFHMCAEELEWFNQYKKSLATYMRSLGGEEGLDITQDMKPPKSLYIEVRCLKDHGEFEIDDGTVILLKKNSQHFLPRWKCEQLIRQGVLEHVIS
;
A
#
# COMPACT_ATOMS: atom_id res chain seq x y z
N MET A 1 24.00 12.49 -16.65
CA MET A 1 24.93 11.91 -15.65
C MET A 1 24.40 10.53 -15.24
N PHE A 2 25.22 9.68 -14.63
CA PHE A 2 24.77 8.36 -14.13
C PHE A 2 23.80 8.52 -12.97
N CYS A 3 22.91 7.54 -12.78
CA CYS A 3 21.97 7.44 -11.66
C CYS A 3 20.88 8.53 -11.59
N GLU A 4 20.73 9.41 -12.58
CA GLU A 4 19.74 10.50 -12.55
C GLU A 4 18.32 9.95 -12.45
N LYS A 5 17.97 8.96 -13.28
CA LYS A 5 16.64 8.33 -13.27
C LYS A 5 16.32 7.64 -11.95
N ALA A 6 17.32 7.03 -11.33
CA ALA A 6 17.17 6.39 -10.02
C ALA A 6 16.91 7.43 -8.92
N VAL A 7 17.49 8.63 -9.02
CA VAL A 7 17.24 9.73 -8.09
C VAL A 7 15.88 10.39 -8.33
N GLU A 8 15.43 10.49 -9.59
CA GLU A 8 14.09 10.98 -9.94
C GLU A 8 12.99 10.15 -9.25
N LEU A 9 13.09 8.81 -9.25
CA LEU A 9 12.18 7.91 -8.53
C LEU A 9 12.07 8.24 -7.03
N ILE A 10 13.21 8.52 -6.38
CA ILE A 10 13.23 8.88 -4.95
C ILE A 10 12.62 10.26 -4.71
N ARG A 11 12.92 11.24 -5.58
CA ARG A 11 12.35 12.58 -5.49
C ARG A 11 10.83 12.56 -5.69
N GLU A 12 10.33 11.70 -6.57
CA GLU A 12 8.90 11.48 -6.78
C GLU A 12 8.21 11.06 -5.48
N LEU A 13 8.72 10.00 -4.83
CA LEU A 13 8.17 9.52 -3.55
C LEU A 13 8.27 10.56 -2.43
N HIS A 14 9.36 11.32 -2.39
CA HIS A 14 9.58 12.35 -1.37
C HIS A 14 8.58 13.52 -1.48
N ARG A 15 8.12 13.85 -2.70
CA ARG A 15 7.10 14.90 -2.91
C ARG A 15 5.72 14.49 -2.39
N MET A 16 5.46 13.20 -2.21
CA MET A 16 4.19 12.67 -1.74
C MET A 16 4.20 12.61 -0.20
N SER A 17 3.85 13.72 0.47
CA SER A 17 3.97 13.93 1.92
C SER A 17 3.03 13.08 2.78
N ASP A 18 1.89 12.63 2.24
CA ASP A 18 0.79 12.09 3.05
C ASP A 18 0.69 10.56 2.97
N GLY A 19 1.77 9.85 2.63
CA GLY A 19 1.75 8.40 2.48
C GLY A 19 0.89 7.88 1.31
N GLN A 20 0.34 8.79 0.48
CA GLN A 20 -0.40 8.45 -0.72
C GLN A 20 0.46 7.58 -1.66
N LEU A 21 -0.18 6.60 -2.29
CA LEU A 21 0.47 5.71 -3.25
C LEU A 21 0.42 6.33 -4.66
N PRO A 22 1.57 6.81 -5.21
CA PRO A 22 1.61 7.28 -6.59
C PRO A 22 1.48 6.11 -7.57
N ALA A 23 1.24 6.40 -8.84
CA ALA A 23 1.25 5.39 -9.89
C ALA A 23 2.61 4.68 -9.98
N PHE A 24 2.61 3.38 -10.31
CA PHE A 24 3.84 2.63 -10.47
C PHE A 24 4.61 3.09 -11.72
N ASN A 25 5.80 3.63 -11.53
CA ASN A 25 6.63 4.18 -12.60
C ASN A 25 7.49 3.09 -13.29
N GLU A 26 6.85 2.22 -14.07
CA GLU A 26 7.52 1.11 -14.76
C GLU A 26 8.59 1.59 -15.75
N ASP A 27 8.31 2.67 -16.48
CA ASP A 27 9.23 3.22 -17.48
C ASP A 27 10.54 3.72 -16.86
N SER A 28 10.48 4.40 -15.71
CA SER A 28 11.69 4.87 -15.04
C SER A 28 12.50 3.73 -14.45
N ILE A 29 11.85 2.69 -13.90
CA ILE A 29 12.54 1.47 -13.45
C ILE A 29 13.25 0.80 -14.64
N ARG A 30 12.55 0.65 -15.77
CA ARG A 30 13.12 0.05 -16.99
C ARG A 30 14.36 0.80 -17.45
N GLN A 31 14.32 2.13 -17.50
CA GLN A 31 15.47 2.97 -17.86
C GLN A 31 16.66 2.79 -16.91
N VAL A 32 16.41 2.69 -15.60
CA VAL A 32 17.50 2.44 -14.63
C VAL A 32 18.09 1.03 -14.82
N LEU A 33 17.27 0.03 -15.08
CA LEU A 33 17.74 -1.35 -15.32
C LEU A 33 18.55 -1.45 -16.62
N GLU A 34 18.15 -0.72 -17.68
CA GLU A 34 18.92 -0.61 -18.93
C GLU A 34 20.28 0.05 -18.69
N GLU A 35 20.34 1.15 -17.93
CA GLU A 35 21.59 1.79 -17.51
C GLU A 35 22.47 0.81 -16.72
N MET A 36 21.90 0.08 -15.77
CA MET A 36 22.62 -0.92 -14.98
C MET A 36 23.18 -2.04 -15.86
N LYS A 37 22.40 -2.55 -16.82
CA LYS A 37 22.86 -3.58 -17.75
C LYS A 37 24.04 -3.07 -18.60
N ALA A 38 23.93 -1.88 -19.17
CA ALA A 38 24.99 -1.28 -19.97
C ALA A 38 26.29 -1.07 -19.17
N LEU A 39 26.17 -0.56 -17.93
CA LEU A 39 27.32 -0.38 -17.03
C LEU A 39 27.98 -1.71 -16.64
N TYR A 40 27.17 -2.74 -16.42
CA TYR A 40 27.65 -4.08 -16.10
C TYR A 40 28.42 -4.68 -17.28
N GLU A 41 27.87 -4.65 -18.48
CA GLU A 41 28.51 -5.19 -19.69
C GLU A 41 29.83 -4.47 -20.01
N GLN A 42 29.88 -3.14 -19.86
CA GLN A 42 31.11 -2.36 -20.04
C GLN A 42 32.21 -2.70 -19.03
N ASN A 43 31.85 -3.24 -17.86
CA ASN A 43 32.80 -3.69 -16.84
C ASN A 43 33.31 -5.12 -17.07
N GLN A 44 32.63 -5.91 -17.90
CA GLN A 44 32.98 -7.31 -18.18
C GLN A 44 33.96 -7.46 -19.36
N ILE A 45 34.37 -6.36 -20.01
CA ILE A 45 35.28 -6.40 -21.16
C ILE A 45 36.66 -6.95 -20.71
N PRO A 46 37.12 -8.10 -21.24
CA PRO A 46 38.39 -8.70 -20.86
C PRO A 46 39.59 -7.88 -21.38
N GLY A 47 40.69 -7.85 -20.62
CA GLY A 47 41.93 -7.13 -20.97
C GLY A 47 42.23 -5.88 -20.13
N VAL A 48 41.79 -5.86 -18.87
CA VAL A 48 41.90 -4.72 -17.95
C VAL A 48 43.37 -4.36 -17.69
N LEU A 49 43.86 -3.29 -18.33
CA LEU A 49 45.06 -2.58 -17.88
C LEU A 49 44.82 -2.04 -16.46
N LEU A 50 45.84 -2.06 -15.60
CA LEU A 50 45.81 -1.45 -14.25
C LEU A 50 45.29 0.00 -14.24
N GLU A 51 45.44 0.71 -15.37
CA GLU A 51 44.96 2.10 -15.57
C GLU A 51 43.42 2.24 -15.59
N LEU A 52 42.67 1.17 -15.85
CA LEU A 52 41.20 1.18 -15.92
C LEU A 52 40.51 0.90 -14.58
N ILE A 53 41.25 0.57 -13.52
CA ILE A 53 40.71 0.28 -12.19
C ILE A 53 39.80 1.40 -11.65
N PRO A 54 40.16 2.70 -11.75
CA PRO A 54 39.28 3.79 -11.31
C PRO A 54 37.95 3.81 -12.05
N THR A 55 37.95 3.58 -13.36
CA THR A 55 36.75 3.53 -14.20
C THR A 55 35.83 2.38 -13.82
N ILE A 56 36.39 1.19 -13.58
CA ILE A 56 35.62 0.02 -13.13
C ILE A 56 34.98 0.29 -11.76
N LYS A 57 35.75 0.83 -10.81
CA LYS A 57 35.25 1.20 -9.48
C LYS A 57 34.13 2.25 -9.56
N PHE A 58 34.31 3.26 -10.40
CA PHE A 58 33.30 4.30 -10.62
C PHE A 58 31.98 3.69 -11.12
N ARG A 59 32.02 2.87 -12.18
CA ARG A 59 30.84 2.18 -12.72
C ARG A 59 30.21 1.22 -11.69
N HIS A 60 31.03 0.52 -10.91
CA HIS A 60 30.55 -0.34 -9.83
C HIS A 60 29.80 0.45 -8.75
N CYS A 61 30.31 1.62 -8.34
CA CYS A 61 29.60 2.50 -7.41
C CYS A 61 28.27 3.00 -7.98
N CYS A 62 28.20 3.32 -9.28
CA CYS A 62 26.94 3.68 -9.95
C CYS A 62 25.92 2.55 -9.92
N LEU A 63 26.34 1.29 -10.17
CA LEU A 63 25.46 0.11 -10.08
C LEU A 63 24.88 -0.05 -8.67
N LEU A 64 25.72 0.02 -7.63
CA LEU A 64 25.28 -0.07 -6.24
C LEU A 64 24.32 1.08 -5.87
N ARG A 65 24.56 2.28 -6.40
CA ARG A 65 23.66 3.43 -6.19
C ARG A 65 22.29 3.19 -6.84
N ASN A 66 22.26 2.75 -8.09
CA ASN A 66 21.01 2.43 -8.79
C ASN A 66 20.24 1.32 -8.09
N GLN A 67 20.92 0.24 -7.68
CA GLN A 67 20.31 -0.83 -6.90
C GLN A 67 19.66 -0.29 -5.61
N ARG A 68 20.41 0.49 -4.82
CA ARG A 68 19.90 1.05 -3.56
C ARG A 68 18.68 1.95 -3.78
N CYS A 69 18.69 2.78 -4.82
CA CYS A 69 17.57 3.66 -5.16
C CYS A 69 16.34 2.86 -5.59
N ILE A 70 16.47 1.85 -6.48
CA ILE A 70 15.35 1.00 -6.88
C ILE A 70 14.78 0.26 -5.66
N THR A 71 15.63 -0.37 -4.84
CA THR A 71 15.16 -1.09 -3.65
C THR A 71 14.44 -0.17 -2.68
N ALA A 72 14.96 1.04 -2.43
CA ALA A 72 14.31 2.01 -1.57
C ALA A 72 12.94 2.46 -2.13
N TYR A 73 12.85 2.71 -3.44
CA TYR A 73 11.60 3.06 -4.11
C TYR A 73 10.55 1.95 -3.96
N LEU A 74 10.91 0.71 -4.27
CA LEU A 74 10.00 -0.44 -4.16
C LEU A 74 9.59 -0.68 -2.70
N TYR A 75 10.52 -0.59 -1.75
CA TYR A 75 10.25 -0.82 -0.34
C TYR A 75 9.33 0.25 0.26
N ASP A 76 9.54 1.53 -0.03
CA ASP A 76 8.66 2.61 0.43
C ASP A 76 7.22 2.42 -0.08
N ARG A 77 7.06 2.04 -1.35
CA ARG A 77 5.75 1.70 -1.92
C ARG A 77 5.09 0.53 -1.19
N LEU A 78 5.83 -0.54 -0.89
CA LEU A 78 5.30 -1.66 -0.10
C LEU A 78 4.86 -1.23 1.32
N LEU A 79 5.59 -0.31 1.96
CA LEU A 79 5.17 0.24 3.26
C LEU A 79 3.85 1.00 3.17
N ARG A 80 3.66 1.80 2.11
CA ARG A 80 2.40 2.50 1.83
C ARG A 80 1.26 1.51 1.54
N ILE A 81 1.50 0.50 0.71
CA ILE A 81 0.54 -0.57 0.41
C ILE A 81 0.14 -1.34 1.67
N ARG A 82 1.09 -1.62 2.56
CA ARG A 82 0.81 -2.22 3.87
C ARG A 82 -0.12 -1.33 4.69
N ALA A 83 0.14 -0.02 4.76
CA ALA A 83 -0.70 0.92 5.50
C ALA A 83 -2.14 0.94 4.98
N LEU A 84 -2.35 0.85 3.67
CA LEU A 84 -3.67 0.76 3.05
C LEU A 84 -4.52 -0.42 3.57
N ARG A 85 -3.90 -1.57 3.92
CA ARG A 85 -4.62 -2.69 4.56
C ARG A 85 -5.19 -2.31 5.92
N TRP A 86 -4.48 -1.50 6.69
CA TRP A 86 -4.90 -1.07 8.03
C TRP A 86 -5.91 0.09 7.98
N GLU A 87 -5.83 0.92 6.94
CA GLU A 87 -6.74 2.06 6.73
C GLU A 87 -8.07 1.64 6.10
N TYR A 88 -8.04 0.98 4.93
CA TYR A 88 -9.25 0.64 4.14
C TYR A 88 -9.78 -0.76 4.38
N GLY A 89 -8.95 -1.68 4.87
CA GLY A 89 -9.30 -3.08 5.08
C GLY A 89 -8.85 -4.02 3.94
N SER A 90 -9.50 -5.18 3.85
CA SER A 90 -9.13 -6.26 2.92
C SER A 90 -9.46 -5.97 1.45
N VAL A 91 -10.37 -5.02 1.20
CA VAL A 91 -10.82 -4.60 -0.13
C VAL A 91 -10.43 -3.14 -0.33
N LEU A 92 -9.55 -2.90 -1.28
CA LEU A 92 -9.10 -1.56 -1.65
C LEU A 92 -10.00 -0.96 -2.76
N PRO A 93 -10.26 0.36 -2.74
CA PRO A 93 -10.86 1.07 -3.85
C PRO A 93 -10.14 0.82 -5.18
N THR A 94 -10.90 0.78 -6.29
CA THR A 94 -10.35 0.58 -7.64
C THR A 94 -9.36 1.67 -8.05
N THR A 95 -9.58 2.90 -7.60
CA THR A 95 -8.69 4.05 -7.85
C THR A 95 -7.29 3.83 -7.29
N ILE A 96 -7.17 3.23 -6.11
CA ILE A 96 -5.89 2.92 -5.47
C ILE A 96 -5.23 1.73 -6.17
N ARG A 97 -6.00 0.68 -6.44
CA ARG A 97 -5.50 -0.51 -7.16
C ARG A 97 -4.94 -0.17 -8.54
N PHE A 98 -5.48 0.84 -9.22
CA PHE A 98 -5.00 1.29 -10.53
C PHE A 98 -3.55 1.81 -10.50
N HIS A 99 -3.07 2.26 -9.33
CA HIS A 99 -1.69 2.73 -9.16
C HIS A 99 -0.69 1.64 -8.79
N MET A 100 -1.15 0.39 -8.61
CA MET A 100 -0.33 -0.75 -8.21
C MET A 100 0.08 -1.57 -9.44
N CYS A 101 1.29 -2.12 -9.44
CA CYS A 101 1.66 -3.15 -10.41
C CYS A 101 1.06 -4.52 -10.03
N ALA A 102 1.13 -5.50 -10.94
CA ALA A 102 0.57 -6.83 -10.73
C ALA A 102 1.22 -7.55 -9.53
N GLU A 103 2.53 -7.41 -9.38
CA GLU A 103 3.34 -8.01 -8.32
C GLU A 103 3.03 -7.37 -6.96
N GLU A 104 2.78 -6.05 -6.92
CA GLU A 104 2.33 -5.35 -5.71
C GLU A 104 0.95 -5.83 -5.25
N LEU A 105 0.05 -6.11 -6.20
CA LEU A 105 -1.27 -6.69 -5.91
C LEU A 105 -1.16 -8.11 -5.38
N GLU A 106 -0.27 -8.92 -5.96
CA GLU A 106 0.01 -10.26 -5.45
C GLU A 106 0.57 -10.20 -4.03
N TRP A 107 1.56 -9.34 -3.78
CA TRP A 107 2.11 -9.12 -2.45
C TRP A 107 1.03 -8.71 -1.45
N PHE A 108 0.13 -7.80 -1.81
CA PHE A 108 -0.99 -7.39 -0.96
C PHE A 108 -1.92 -8.57 -0.64
N ASN A 109 -2.19 -9.44 -1.62
CA ASN A 109 -3.00 -10.64 -1.41
C ASN A 109 -2.33 -11.65 -0.48
N GLN A 110 -1.00 -11.80 -0.56
CA GLN A 110 -0.25 -12.64 0.36
C GLN A 110 -0.23 -12.04 1.78
N TYR A 111 -0.01 -10.73 1.90
CA TYR A 111 -0.01 -10.01 3.17
C TYR A 111 -1.38 -10.06 3.87
N LYS A 112 -2.48 -9.82 3.16
CA LYS A 112 -3.82 -9.90 3.77
C LYS A 112 -4.15 -11.32 4.24
N LYS A 113 -3.66 -12.35 3.52
CA LYS A 113 -3.84 -13.76 3.90
C LYS A 113 -3.03 -14.10 5.15
N SER A 114 -1.76 -13.68 5.23
CA SER A 114 -0.94 -13.92 6.43
C SER A 114 -1.49 -13.21 7.66
N LEU A 115 -1.96 -11.96 7.50
CA LEU A 115 -2.63 -11.23 8.57
C LEU A 115 -3.91 -11.94 9.02
N ALA A 116 -4.74 -12.44 8.09
CA ALA A 116 -5.93 -13.21 8.43
C ALA A 116 -5.60 -14.52 9.17
N THR A 117 -4.53 -15.21 8.78
CA THR A 117 -4.05 -16.39 9.51
C THR A 117 -3.63 -16.04 10.93
N TYR A 118 -2.92 -14.92 11.11
CA TYR A 118 -2.52 -14.46 12.43
C TYR A 118 -3.72 -14.11 13.30
N MET A 119 -4.70 -13.36 12.77
CA MET A 119 -5.91 -12.99 13.50
C MET A 119 -6.70 -14.22 13.98
N ARG A 120 -6.79 -15.28 13.17
CA ARG A 120 -7.44 -16.54 13.56
C ARG A 120 -6.67 -17.32 14.63
N SER A 121 -5.37 -17.10 14.76
CA SER A 121 -4.55 -17.78 15.78
C SER A 121 -4.67 -17.15 17.18
N LEU A 122 -5.29 -15.98 17.27
CA LEU A 122 -5.54 -15.25 18.50
C LEU A 122 -6.97 -15.53 18.99
N GLY A 123 -7.26 -15.35 20.28
CA GLY A 123 -8.66 -15.35 20.76
C GLY A 123 -9.37 -16.71 20.84
N GLY A 124 -8.66 -17.83 20.68
CA GLY A 124 -9.25 -19.17 20.78
C GLY A 124 -10.01 -19.56 19.51
N GLU A 125 -11.22 -20.10 19.65
CA GLU A 125 -12.00 -20.60 18.49
C GLU A 125 -12.60 -19.49 17.62
N GLU A 126 -12.83 -18.29 18.16
CA GLU A 126 -13.49 -17.19 17.43
C GLU A 126 -12.52 -16.28 16.65
N GLY A 127 -11.22 -16.35 16.93
CA GLY A 127 -10.26 -15.39 16.37
C GLY A 127 -10.28 -14.03 17.09
N LEU A 128 -9.34 -13.15 16.74
CA LEU A 128 -9.38 -11.73 17.13
C LEU A 128 -9.01 -10.85 15.92
N ASP A 129 -9.96 -10.02 15.48
CA ASP A 129 -9.71 -9.01 14.44
C ASP A 129 -9.01 -7.79 15.03
N ILE A 130 -7.67 -7.84 15.05
CA ILE A 130 -6.82 -6.75 15.54
C ILE A 130 -6.82 -5.51 14.63
N THR A 131 -7.55 -5.53 13.51
CA THR A 131 -7.69 -4.37 12.64
C THR A 131 -8.86 -3.48 13.05
N GLN A 132 -9.69 -3.89 14.01
CA GLN A 132 -10.80 -3.09 14.55
C GLN A 132 -10.36 -2.28 15.78
N ASP A 133 -11.23 -1.37 16.26
CA ASP A 133 -11.06 -0.67 17.55
C ASP A 133 -9.76 0.14 17.70
N MET A 134 -9.30 0.76 16.61
CA MET A 134 -8.09 1.62 16.60
C MET A 134 -8.22 2.87 17.49
N LYS A 135 -9.43 3.18 17.97
CA LYS A 135 -9.72 4.27 18.89
C LYS A 135 -10.55 3.72 20.06
N PRO A 136 -10.32 4.20 21.30
CA PRO A 136 -11.11 3.77 22.45
C PRO A 136 -12.63 3.94 22.20
N PRO A 137 -13.44 2.91 22.47
CA PRO A 137 -14.89 2.99 22.28
C PRO A 137 -15.49 3.98 23.29
N LYS A 138 -16.29 4.93 22.77
CA LYS A 138 -17.02 5.91 23.60
C LYS A 138 -18.46 5.49 23.88
N SER A 139 -19.05 4.71 22.98
CA SER A 139 -20.45 4.31 23.01
C SER A 139 -20.63 3.00 22.25
N LEU A 140 -21.57 2.16 22.68
CA LEU A 140 -21.89 0.88 22.05
C LEU A 140 -22.60 1.05 20.70
N TYR A 141 -23.47 2.05 20.62
CA TYR A 141 -24.19 2.44 19.41
C TYR A 141 -23.77 3.84 18.98
N ILE A 142 -23.84 4.09 17.68
CA ILE A 142 -23.54 5.38 17.08
C ILE A 142 -24.57 5.73 16.01
N GLU A 143 -24.79 7.02 15.81
CA GLU A 143 -25.57 7.53 14.71
C GLU A 143 -24.67 7.74 13.49
N VAL A 144 -25.04 7.13 12.36
CA VAL A 144 -24.26 7.17 11.13
C VAL A 144 -25.09 7.67 9.97
N ARG A 145 -24.47 8.43 9.08
CA ARG A 145 -25.05 8.91 7.82
C ARG A 145 -24.41 8.19 6.65
N CYS A 146 -25.21 7.71 5.71
CA CYS A 146 -24.72 7.12 4.47
C CYS A 146 -24.27 8.20 3.48
N LEU A 147 -23.03 8.13 3.00
CA LEU A 147 -22.48 9.06 2.02
C LEU A 147 -22.74 8.63 0.56
N LYS A 148 -22.95 7.33 0.35
CA LYS A 148 -23.22 6.69 -0.94
C LYS A 148 -24.17 5.52 -0.78
N ASP A 149 -24.82 5.13 -1.87
CA ASP A 149 -25.65 3.92 -1.89
C ASP A 149 -24.75 2.69 -1.73
N HIS A 150 -25.03 1.87 -0.71
CA HIS A 150 -24.28 0.64 -0.42
C HIS A 150 -25.15 -0.61 -0.60
N GLY A 151 -26.47 -0.47 -0.57
CA GLY A 151 -27.40 -1.58 -0.70
C GLY A 151 -27.78 -2.18 0.65
N GLU A 152 -28.09 -3.48 0.64
CA GLU A 152 -28.52 -4.22 1.82
C GLU A 152 -27.35 -4.48 2.79
N PHE A 153 -27.58 -4.25 4.06
CA PHE A 153 -26.63 -4.43 5.15
C PHE A 153 -27.26 -5.25 6.26
N GLU A 154 -26.71 -6.43 6.51
CA GLU A 154 -27.24 -7.38 7.50
C GLU A 154 -26.53 -7.24 8.85
N ILE A 155 -27.32 -7.20 9.92
CA ILE A 155 -26.87 -7.27 11.32
C ILE A 155 -26.93 -8.73 11.78
N ASP A 156 -26.19 -9.09 12.84
CA ASP A 156 -26.12 -10.46 13.38
C ASP A 156 -27.47 -11.05 13.82
N ASP A 157 -28.47 -10.20 14.09
CA ASP A 157 -29.83 -10.64 14.40
C ASP A 157 -30.65 -11.01 13.16
N GLY A 158 -30.05 -10.93 11.97
CA GLY A 158 -30.69 -11.17 10.67
C GLY A 158 -31.47 -9.95 10.13
N THR A 159 -31.43 -8.81 10.82
CA THR A 159 -32.10 -7.60 10.34
C THR A 159 -31.32 -7.01 9.15
N VAL A 160 -32.01 -6.86 8.02
CA VAL A 160 -31.45 -6.24 6.82
C VAL A 160 -31.87 -4.77 6.74
N ILE A 161 -30.87 -3.89 6.64
CA ILE A 161 -31.05 -2.44 6.55
C ILE A 161 -30.58 -1.98 5.18
N LEU A 162 -31.39 -1.16 4.52
CA LEU A 162 -31.04 -0.59 3.23
C LEU A 162 -30.30 0.74 3.39
N LEU A 163 -28.99 0.74 3.10
CA LEU A 163 -28.13 1.90 3.19
C LEU A 163 -28.20 2.72 1.88
N LYS A 164 -29.13 3.69 1.85
CA LYS A 164 -29.26 4.70 0.79
C LYS A 164 -28.50 5.98 1.11
N LYS A 165 -27.98 6.68 0.11
CA LYS A 165 -27.32 7.98 0.26
C LYS A 165 -28.17 8.96 1.07
N ASN A 166 -27.54 9.66 2.00
CA ASN A 166 -28.11 10.62 2.95
C ASN A 166 -29.10 10.04 3.98
N SER A 167 -29.35 8.73 4.01
CA SER A 167 -30.09 8.10 5.12
C SER A 167 -29.25 8.09 6.40
N GLN A 168 -29.91 8.15 7.56
CA GLN A 168 -29.29 8.08 8.87
C GLN A 168 -29.80 6.86 9.62
N HIS A 169 -28.91 6.18 10.34
CA HIS A 169 -29.21 4.95 11.07
C HIS A 169 -28.50 4.96 12.42
N PHE A 170 -29.13 4.37 13.42
CA PHE A 170 -28.53 4.17 14.74
C PHE A 170 -28.12 2.70 14.88
N LEU A 171 -26.82 2.43 14.79
CA LEU A 171 -26.28 1.08 14.62
C LEU A 171 -25.19 0.76 15.64
N PRO A 172 -24.94 -0.52 15.93
CA PRO A 172 -23.81 -0.92 16.75
C PRO A 172 -22.50 -0.44 16.14
N ARG A 173 -21.65 0.21 16.94
CA ARG A 173 -20.41 0.83 16.48
C ARG A 173 -19.49 -0.13 15.76
N TRP A 174 -19.31 -1.31 16.34
CA TRP A 174 -18.39 -2.34 15.86
C TRP A 174 -18.73 -2.82 14.43
N LYS A 175 -20.01 -2.79 14.02
CA LYS A 175 -20.44 -3.06 12.64
C LYS A 175 -20.17 -1.91 11.67
N CYS A 176 -20.21 -0.68 12.15
CA CYS A 176 -20.04 0.51 11.31
C CYS A 176 -18.57 0.85 11.04
N GLU A 177 -17.63 0.46 11.91
CA GLU A 177 -16.24 0.92 11.83
C GLU A 177 -15.61 0.69 10.45
N GLN A 178 -15.81 -0.50 9.87
CA GLN A 178 -15.27 -0.83 8.55
C GLN A 178 -15.86 0.05 7.44
N LEU A 179 -17.18 0.26 7.47
CA LEU A 179 -17.87 1.08 6.48
C LEU A 179 -17.54 2.57 6.62
N ILE A 180 -17.28 3.04 7.84
CA ILE A 180 -16.80 4.40 8.10
C ILE A 180 -15.41 4.59 7.47
N ARG A 181 -14.49 3.65 7.68
CA ARG A 181 -13.14 3.72 7.10
C ARG A 181 -13.14 3.67 5.56
N GLN A 182 -14.09 2.96 4.97
CA GLN A 182 -14.28 2.90 3.51
C GLN A 182 -14.99 4.16 2.94
N GLY A 183 -15.35 5.12 3.78
CA GLY A 183 -16.10 6.32 3.39
C GLY A 183 -17.51 6.01 2.86
N VAL A 184 -18.10 4.90 3.30
CA VAL A 184 -19.52 4.56 3.05
C VAL A 184 -20.40 5.28 4.06
N LEU A 185 -19.99 5.26 5.33
CA LEU A 185 -20.69 5.88 6.45
C LEU A 185 -19.87 7.02 7.02
N GLU A 186 -20.56 8.01 7.60
CA GLU A 186 -19.98 9.08 8.40
C GLU A 186 -20.60 9.04 9.79
N HIS A 187 -19.76 9.13 10.84
CA HIS A 187 -20.25 9.23 12.21
C HIS A 187 -20.77 10.64 12.48
N VAL A 188 -22.06 10.75 12.80
CA VAL A 188 -22.68 12.04 13.16
C VAL A 188 -22.33 12.31 14.62
N ILE A 189 -21.37 13.21 14.84
CA ILE A 189 -21.00 13.67 16.18
C ILE A 189 -22.01 14.76 16.57
N SER A 190 -22.91 14.43 17.50
CA SER A 190 -23.73 15.41 18.21
C SER A 190 -22.95 16.07 19.35
#